data_AF-A0A353QIY6-F1
#
_entry.id   AF-A0A353QIY6-F1
#
_cell.length_a   1.000
_cell.length_b   1.000
_cell.length_c   1.000
_cell.angle_alpha   90.00
_cell.angle_beta   90.00
_cell.angle_gamma   90.00
#
_symmetry.space_group_name_H-M   'P 1'
#
loop_
_entity.id
_entity.type
_entity.pdbx_description
1 polymer ?
#
loop_
_entity_poly.entity_id
_entity_poly.type
_entity_poly.pdbx_seq_one_letter_code
_entity_poly.pdbx_strand_id
1 'polypeptide(L)' 'MKNPVATIELDNGGIITAELYPDKAPNTVNNFIALA' A
#
# COMPACT_ATOMS: atom_id res chain seq x y z
N MET A 1 -8.49 5.56 -13.47
CA MET A 1 -7.31 4.74 -13.10
C MET A 1 -7.56 4.18 -11.71
N LYS A 2 -7.12 2.95 -11.41
CA LYS A 2 -7.28 2.36 -10.09
C LYS A 2 -6.01 2.63 -9.27
N ASN A 3 -6.20 3.10 -8.05
CA ASN A 3 -5.11 3.33 -7.09
C ASN A 3 -4.43 2.01 -6.69
N PRO A 4 -3.12 2.03 -6.36
CA PRO A 4 -2.44 0.86 -5.79
C PRO A 4 -3.09 0.43 -4.48
N VAL A 5 -3.06 -0.87 -4.18
CA VAL A 5 -3.55 -1.43 -2.92
C VAL A 5 -2.43 -2.23 -2.28
N ALA A 6 -2.07 -1.88 -1.05
CA ALA A 6 -1.17 -2.66 -0.22
C ALA A 6 -1.97 -3.66 0.62
N THR A 7 -1.45 -4.88 0.73
CA THR A 7 -1.96 -5.91 1.64
C THR A 7 -0.87 -6.23 2.64
N ILE A 8 -1.22 -6.18 3.93
CA ILE A 8 -0.32 -6.51 5.03
C ILE A 8 -0.87 -7.77 5.69
N GLU A 9 -0.11 -8.85 5.60
CA GLU A 9 -0.38 -10.10 6.31
C GLU A 9 0.27 -10.02 7.70
N LEU A 10 -0.51 -10.27 8.74
CA LEU A 10 -0.06 -10.30 10.11
C LEU A 10 0.30 -11.74 10.50
N ASP A 11 1.27 -11.92 11.40
CA ASP A 11 1.72 -13.26 11.85
C ASP A 11 0.60 -14.11 12.47
N ASN A 12 -0.48 -13.50 12.94
CA ASN A 12 -1.67 -14.20 13.45
C ASN A 12 -2.68 -14.59 12.35
N GLY A 13 -2.32 -14.43 11.08
CA GLY A 13 -3.18 -14.68 9.92
C GLY A 13 -4.19 -13.56 9.62
N GLY A 14 -4.14 -12.45 10.36
CA GLY A 14 -4.93 -11.25 10.06
C GLY A 14 -4.48 -10.57 8.77
N ILE A 15 -5.41 -9.96 8.04
CA ILE A 15 -5.12 -9.25 6.79
C ILE A 15 -5.60 -7.81 6.91
N ILE A 16 -4.73 -6.86 6.59
CA ILE A 16 -5.06 -5.43 6.46
C ILE A 16 -4.88 -5.03 5.00
N THR A 17 -5.90 -4.39 4.42
CA THR A 17 -5.84 -3.83 3.06
C THR A 17 -5.90 -2.31 3.11
N ALA A 18 -4.98 -1.64 2.40
CA ALA A 18 -4.92 -0.18 2.32
C ALA A 18 -4.82 0.30 0.86
N GLU A 19 -5.67 1.24 0.47
CA GLU A 19 -5.58 1.93 -0.82
C GLU A 19 -4.62 3.12 -0.72
N LEU A 20 -3.69 3.22 -1.66
CA LEU A 20 -2.65 4.24 -1.72
C LEU A 20 -2.99 5.31 -2.75
N TYR A 21 -2.74 6.58 -2.44
CA TYR A 21 -3.14 7.73 -3.28
C TYR A 21 -1.91 8.47 -3.84
N PRO A 22 -1.40 8.12 -5.03
CA PRO A 22 -0.22 8.77 -5.61
C PRO A 22 -0.43 10.25 -5.92
N ASP A 23 -1.67 10.65 -6.18
CA ASP A 23 -2.08 12.04 -6.44
C ASP A 23 -1.90 12.95 -5.23
N LYS A 24 -2.01 12.38 -4.02
CA LYS A 24 -1.83 13.11 -2.75
C LYS A 24 -0.42 13.00 -2.18
N ALA A 25 0.20 11.82 -2.29
CA ALA A 25 1.50 11.53 -1.66
C ALA A 25 2.40 10.67 -2.56
N PRO A 26 2.86 11.21 -3.71
CA PRO A 26 3.51 10.43 -4.76
C PRO A 26 4.77 9.70 -4.26
N ASN A 27 5.64 10.39 -3.51
CA ASN A 27 6.88 9.80 -3.02
C ASN A 27 6.66 8.72 -1.96
N THR A 28 5.68 8.91 -1.07
CA THR A 28 5.34 7.91 -0.04
C THR A 28 4.79 6.65 -0.67
N VAL A 29 3.91 6.79 -1.66
CA VAL A 29 3.36 5.65 -2.40
C VAL A 29 4.47 4.92 -3.17
N ASN A 30 5.35 5.65 -3.86
CA ASN A 30 6.49 5.06 -4.55
C ASN A 30 7.42 4.30 -3.60
N ASN A 31 7.69 4.85 -2.41
CA ASN A 31 8.49 4.16 -1.39
C ASN A 31 7.83 2.85 -0.92
N PHE A 32 6.51 2.85 -0.70
CA PHE A 32 5.77 1.63 -0.34
C PHE A 32 5.86 0.57 -1.44
N ILE A 33 5.70 0.96 -2.70
CA ILE A 33 5.79 0.05 -3.85
C ILE A 33 7.21 -0.51 -3.99
N ALA A 34 8.24 0.30 -3.74
CA ALA A 34 9.62 -0.11 -3.92
C ALA A 34 10.16 -1.04 -2.81
N LEU A 35 9.57 -1.01 -1.61
CA LEU A 35 10.03 -1.77 -0.44
C LEU A 35 9.23 -3.06 -0.17
N ALA A 36 8.10 -3.24 -0.85
CA ALA A 36 7.29 -4.47 -0.78
C ALA A 36 7.88 -5.58 -1.66
#